data_AF-A0A7S2DMG8-F1
#
_entry.id   AF-A0A7S2DMG8-F1
#
_cell.length_a   1.000
_cell.length_b   1.000
_cell.length_c   1.000
_cell.angle_alpha   90.00
_cell.angle_beta   90.00
_cell.angle_gamma   90.00
#
_symmetry.space_group_name_H-M   'P 1'
#
loop_
_entity.id
_entity.type
_entity.pdbx_description
1 polymer ?
#
loop_
_entity_poly.entity_id
_entity_poly.type
_entity_poly.pdbx_seq_one_letter_code
_entity_poly.pdbx_strand_id
1 'polypeptide(L)'
;KYPKDKTKWSDDRDGDGHDDEDDAFPDDPKEWSDLDKDGIGDNSDDDIDGDGVPNEHDMHPLDATRAISDRDGDGHPDDKDAFPDDEEEWKDSDGDGVGDNSDAYPDDPNCWKDPCNKDGPTYNKVGRPLPSQGYDEHSKRMVEHKDDETWTGDWRKEWPSVSEEEMESILRICKDHPKNIWCNRFERRRKAMY
;
A
#
# COMPACT_ATOMS: atom_id res chain seq x y z
N LYS A 1 -52.49 -59.12 -9.56
CA LYS A 1 -51.81 -58.34 -10.62
C LYS A 1 -51.33 -57.03 -10.00
N TYR A 2 -50.07 -56.94 -9.62
CA TYR A 2 -49.35 -55.72 -9.23
C TYR A 2 -47.85 -56.07 -9.33
N PRO A 3 -46.93 -55.13 -9.69
CA PRO A 3 -46.90 -53.80 -9.09
C PRO A 3 -46.65 -52.63 -10.04
N LYS A 4 -47.05 -51.45 -9.55
CA LYS A 4 -46.63 -50.08 -9.88
C LYS A 4 -45.43 -50.02 -10.82
N ASP A 5 -45.69 -49.90 -12.11
CA ASP A 5 -44.70 -49.46 -13.08
C ASP A 5 -44.63 -47.93 -12.97
N LYS A 6 -43.52 -47.43 -12.42
CA LYS A 6 -43.25 -45.98 -12.30
C LYS A 6 -42.93 -45.33 -13.65
N THR A 7 -42.71 -46.11 -14.72
CA THR A 7 -42.23 -45.59 -16.01
C THR A 7 -43.34 -45.29 -17.02
N LYS A 8 -44.61 -45.26 -16.57
CA LYS A 8 -45.77 -45.12 -17.46
C LYS A 8 -46.50 -43.77 -17.36
N TRP A 9 -45.92 -42.80 -16.64
CA TRP A 9 -46.52 -41.48 -16.45
C TRP A 9 -45.53 -40.38 -16.06
N SER A 10 -44.22 -40.58 -16.25
CA SER A 10 -43.33 -39.43 -16.12
C SER A 10 -43.57 -38.60 -17.37
N ASP A 11 -44.28 -37.49 -17.20
CA ASP A 11 -44.32 -36.41 -18.17
C ASP A 11 -42.98 -35.67 -18.08
N ASP A 12 -41.86 -36.38 -18.02
CA ASP A 12 -40.46 -35.92 -17.94
C ASP A 12 -39.79 -36.53 -19.17
N ARG A 13 -39.78 -35.74 -20.24
CA ARG A 13 -39.53 -36.21 -21.60
C ARG A 13 -38.05 -36.38 -21.89
N ASP A 14 -37.20 -35.54 -21.31
CA ASP A 14 -35.76 -35.60 -21.50
C ASP A 14 -35.04 -36.35 -20.37
N GLY A 15 -35.72 -36.62 -19.26
CA GLY A 15 -35.26 -37.48 -18.18
C GLY A 15 -34.31 -36.81 -17.21
N ASP A 16 -34.34 -35.49 -17.08
CA ASP A 16 -33.48 -34.72 -16.17
C ASP A 16 -33.99 -34.68 -14.72
N GLY A 17 -35.23 -35.11 -14.50
CA GLY A 17 -35.89 -35.18 -13.21
C GLY A 17 -36.84 -34.02 -12.88
N HIS A 18 -37.07 -33.10 -13.82
CA HIS A 18 -38.12 -32.10 -13.81
C HIS A 18 -39.30 -32.57 -14.68
N ASP A 19 -40.55 -32.30 -14.24
CA ASP A 19 -41.74 -32.66 -15.03
C ASP A 19 -41.93 -31.58 -16.12
N ASP A 20 -42.28 -31.97 -17.36
CA ASP A 20 -42.53 -31.15 -18.57
C ASP A 20 -43.42 -29.91 -18.32
N GLU A 21 -44.30 -29.92 -17.32
CA GLU A 21 -45.19 -28.78 -16.97
C GLU A 21 -44.47 -27.68 -16.17
N ASP A 22 -43.45 -28.04 -15.39
CA ASP A 22 -42.66 -27.16 -14.53
C ASP A 22 -41.25 -26.88 -15.10
N ASP A 23 -40.87 -27.58 -16.16
CA ASP A 23 -39.60 -27.46 -16.87
C ASP A 23 -39.67 -26.38 -17.96
N ALA A 24 -38.76 -25.39 -17.90
CA ALA A 24 -38.64 -24.35 -18.91
C ALA A 24 -38.16 -24.87 -20.28
N PHE A 25 -37.41 -25.96 -20.31
CA PHE A 25 -36.87 -26.61 -21.50
C PHE A 25 -37.14 -28.13 -21.53
N PRO A 26 -38.41 -28.59 -21.72
CA PRO A 26 -38.81 -30.00 -21.65
C PRO A 26 -38.20 -30.98 -22.68
N ASP A 27 -37.28 -30.51 -23.52
CA ASP A 27 -36.59 -31.30 -24.54
C ASP A 27 -35.05 -31.22 -24.38
N ASP A 28 -34.52 -30.48 -23.40
CA ASP A 28 -33.08 -30.34 -23.12
C ASP A 28 -32.75 -30.76 -21.68
N PRO A 29 -32.21 -31.97 -21.47
CA PRO A 29 -32.00 -32.53 -20.13
C PRO A 29 -30.87 -31.85 -19.32
N LYS A 30 -30.37 -30.72 -19.81
CA LYS A 30 -29.38 -29.89 -19.14
C LYS A 30 -29.96 -28.59 -18.62
N GLU A 31 -31.18 -28.23 -18.98
CA GLU A 31 -31.78 -26.95 -18.67
C GLU A 31 -33.21 -27.20 -18.18
N TRP A 32 -33.56 -26.68 -17.01
CA TRP A 32 -34.91 -26.84 -16.43
C TRP A 32 -35.51 -25.53 -15.94
N SER A 33 -34.72 -24.44 -15.90
CA SER A 33 -35.07 -23.15 -15.32
C SER A 33 -34.61 -22.02 -16.25
N ASP A 34 -35.37 -20.92 -16.24
CA ASP A 34 -35.21 -19.72 -17.07
C ASP A 34 -35.71 -18.52 -16.24
N LEU A 35 -34.83 -18.00 -15.38
CA LEU A 35 -35.18 -17.04 -14.33
C LEU A 35 -35.61 -15.69 -14.91
N ASP A 36 -34.92 -15.20 -15.93
CA ASP A 36 -35.16 -13.91 -16.58
C ASP A 36 -36.11 -13.99 -17.80
N LYS A 37 -36.31 -15.20 -18.33
CA LYS A 37 -37.20 -15.53 -19.47
C LYS A 37 -36.70 -15.04 -20.82
N ASP A 38 -35.39 -15.02 -21.02
CA ASP A 38 -34.78 -14.68 -22.29
C ASP A 38 -34.71 -15.87 -23.28
N GLY A 39 -34.94 -17.10 -22.78
CA GLY A 39 -34.94 -18.34 -23.54
C GLY A 39 -33.59 -19.06 -23.60
N ILE A 40 -32.61 -18.64 -22.81
CA ILE A 40 -31.40 -19.36 -22.45
C ILE A 40 -31.65 -20.00 -21.08
N GLY A 41 -31.25 -21.26 -20.91
CA GLY A 41 -31.46 -21.93 -19.62
C GLY A 41 -30.44 -21.49 -18.58
N ASP A 42 -30.87 -21.42 -17.33
CA ASP A 42 -30.09 -20.96 -16.18
C ASP A 42 -28.71 -21.64 -16.04
N ASN A 43 -28.52 -22.88 -16.51
CA ASN A 43 -27.24 -23.57 -16.42
C ASN A 43 -26.24 -23.17 -17.53
N SER A 44 -26.73 -22.54 -18.60
CA SER A 44 -25.95 -22.04 -19.73
C SER A 44 -25.97 -20.52 -19.86
N ASP A 45 -26.77 -19.83 -19.04
CA ASP A 45 -26.87 -18.38 -19.03
C ASP A 45 -25.72 -17.75 -18.25
N ASP A 46 -25.10 -16.73 -18.84
CA ASP A 46 -24.02 -15.96 -18.24
C ASP A 46 -24.56 -14.78 -17.41
N ASP A 47 -25.86 -14.44 -17.50
CA ASP A 47 -26.58 -13.37 -16.79
C ASP A 47 -27.98 -13.86 -16.40
N ILE A 48 -28.03 -14.82 -15.47
CA ILE A 48 -29.21 -15.65 -15.17
C ILE A 48 -30.44 -14.86 -14.74
N ASP A 49 -30.28 -13.65 -14.18
CA ASP A 49 -31.39 -12.80 -13.77
C ASP A 49 -31.68 -11.63 -14.73
N GLY A 50 -30.87 -11.47 -15.78
CA GLY A 50 -31.07 -10.56 -16.89
C GLY A 50 -30.97 -9.08 -16.51
N ASP A 51 -30.20 -8.75 -15.47
CA ASP A 51 -30.04 -7.38 -15.00
C ASP A 51 -28.90 -6.61 -15.70
N GLY A 52 -28.10 -7.32 -16.49
CA GLY A 52 -27.00 -6.81 -17.28
C GLY A 52 -25.63 -6.95 -16.63
N VAL A 53 -25.54 -7.54 -15.43
CA VAL A 53 -24.27 -7.88 -14.77
C VAL A 53 -24.04 -9.40 -14.88
N PRO A 54 -22.95 -9.86 -15.49
CA PRO A 54 -22.69 -11.29 -15.61
C PRO A 54 -22.60 -11.99 -14.25
N ASN A 55 -23.06 -13.25 -14.18
CA ASN A 55 -23.10 -14.09 -12.98
C ASN A 55 -21.77 -14.13 -12.19
N GLU A 56 -20.64 -14.10 -12.90
CA GLU A 56 -19.30 -14.13 -12.31
C GLU A 56 -18.86 -12.81 -11.68
N HIS A 57 -19.55 -11.72 -12.03
CA HIS A 57 -19.27 -10.36 -11.57
C HIS A 57 -20.43 -9.77 -10.77
N ASP A 58 -21.54 -10.49 -10.61
CA ASP A 58 -22.67 -10.01 -9.83
C ASP A 58 -22.60 -10.51 -8.38
N MET A 59 -22.70 -9.57 -7.44
CA MET A 59 -22.84 -9.90 -6.02
C MET A 59 -24.19 -10.54 -5.69
N HIS A 60 -25.20 -10.39 -6.55
CA HIS A 60 -26.54 -10.92 -6.36
C HIS A 60 -27.12 -11.65 -7.58
N PRO A 61 -26.49 -12.74 -8.07
CA PRO A 61 -26.81 -13.35 -9.37
C PRO A 61 -28.23 -13.90 -9.53
N LEU A 62 -29.12 -13.81 -8.55
CA LEU A 62 -30.49 -14.35 -8.63
C LEU A 62 -31.53 -13.27 -8.29
N ASP A 63 -31.14 -12.00 -8.23
CA ASP A 63 -31.97 -10.87 -7.82
C ASP A 63 -31.69 -9.66 -8.71
N ALA A 64 -32.38 -9.63 -9.85
CA ALA A 64 -32.25 -8.58 -10.87
C ALA A 64 -32.54 -7.15 -10.38
N THR A 65 -33.05 -6.98 -9.15
CA THR A 65 -33.20 -5.66 -8.52
C THR A 65 -31.92 -5.15 -7.89
N ARG A 66 -30.87 -5.97 -7.87
CA ARG A 66 -29.60 -5.76 -7.17
C ARG A 66 -28.38 -5.99 -8.06
N ALA A 67 -28.41 -5.47 -9.29
CA ALA A 67 -27.30 -5.30 -10.22
C ALA A 67 -26.09 -4.59 -9.58
N ILE A 68 -25.25 -5.34 -8.86
CA ILE A 68 -24.07 -4.82 -8.17
C ILE A 68 -22.85 -5.58 -8.70
N SER A 69 -22.14 -4.91 -9.59
CA SER A 69 -20.88 -5.40 -10.17
C SER A 69 -19.75 -5.42 -9.14
N ASP A 70 -19.01 -6.52 -9.13
CA ASP A 70 -17.81 -6.84 -8.35
C ASP A 70 -16.90 -7.68 -9.27
N ARG A 71 -16.13 -7.00 -10.13
CA ARG A 71 -15.48 -7.63 -11.29
C ARG A 71 -14.33 -8.55 -10.95
N ASP A 72 -13.60 -8.27 -9.89
CA ASP A 72 -12.50 -9.11 -9.40
C ASP A 72 -12.93 -10.06 -8.27
N GLY A 73 -14.15 -9.90 -7.74
CA GLY A 73 -14.75 -10.83 -6.78
C GLY A 73 -14.15 -10.72 -5.39
N ASP A 74 -13.58 -9.56 -5.04
CA ASP A 74 -12.95 -9.30 -3.75
C ASP A 74 -13.97 -8.96 -2.64
N GLY A 75 -15.23 -8.72 -3.03
CA GLY A 75 -16.35 -8.38 -2.15
C GLY A 75 -16.64 -6.89 -2.00
N HIS A 76 -15.93 -6.02 -2.73
CA HIS A 76 -16.18 -4.59 -2.81
C HIS A 76 -16.84 -4.26 -4.16
N PRO A 77 -18.01 -3.59 -4.14
CA PRO A 77 -18.65 -3.17 -5.38
C PRO A 77 -17.75 -2.26 -6.23
N ASP A 78 -17.76 -2.45 -7.55
CA ASP A 78 -16.97 -1.67 -8.52
C ASP A 78 -17.14 -0.15 -8.35
N ASP A 79 -18.31 0.31 -7.89
CA ASP A 79 -18.61 1.74 -7.69
C ASP A 79 -17.92 2.34 -6.44
N LYS A 80 -17.38 1.48 -5.57
CA LYS A 80 -16.72 1.81 -4.30
C LYS A 80 -15.32 1.25 -4.18
N ASP A 81 -14.89 0.48 -5.18
CA ASP A 81 -13.56 -0.07 -5.28
C ASP A 81 -12.62 0.92 -6.01
N ALA A 82 -11.45 1.17 -5.42
CA ALA A 82 -10.41 2.00 -6.04
C ALA A 82 -9.66 1.28 -7.18
N PHE A 83 -9.59 -0.06 -7.14
CA PHE A 83 -9.00 -0.94 -8.14
C PHE A 83 -9.95 -2.11 -8.50
N PRO A 84 -11.05 -1.85 -9.23
CA PRO A 84 -12.10 -2.85 -9.50
C PRO A 84 -11.71 -4.00 -10.47
N ASP A 85 -10.42 -4.22 -10.69
CA ASP A 85 -9.87 -5.27 -11.55
C ASP A 85 -8.69 -5.97 -10.84
N ASP A 86 -8.51 -5.76 -9.52
CA ASP A 86 -7.42 -6.28 -8.69
C ASP A 86 -7.96 -6.83 -7.37
N GLU A 87 -8.16 -8.15 -7.31
CA GLU A 87 -8.71 -8.87 -6.15
C GLU A 87 -7.92 -8.66 -4.83
N GLU A 88 -6.70 -8.13 -4.91
CA GLU A 88 -5.85 -7.86 -3.75
C GLU A 88 -5.94 -6.41 -3.26
N GLU A 89 -6.63 -5.49 -3.94
CA GLU A 89 -6.65 -4.05 -3.62
C GLU A 89 -8.02 -3.39 -3.84
N TRP A 90 -8.66 -2.89 -2.79
CA TRP A 90 -9.96 -2.21 -2.91
C TRP A 90 -9.96 -0.73 -2.49
N LYS A 91 -8.87 -0.28 -1.85
CA LYS A 91 -8.82 1.01 -1.16
C LYS A 91 -7.52 1.74 -1.45
N ASP A 92 -7.63 3.03 -1.74
CA ASP A 92 -6.53 3.98 -1.91
C ASP A 92 -6.79 5.18 -1.00
N SER A 93 -6.18 5.18 0.19
CA SER A 93 -6.49 6.14 1.25
C SER A 93 -5.96 7.55 0.97
N ASP A 94 -4.88 7.67 0.21
CA ASP A 94 -4.23 8.94 -0.08
C ASP A 94 -4.35 9.40 -1.54
N GLY A 95 -4.83 8.53 -2.42
CA GLY A 95 -5.13 8.82 -3.81
C GLY A 95 -3.90 8.81 -4.72
N ASP A 96 -2.84 8.07 -4.37
CA ASP A 96 -1.61 8.00 -5.18
C ASP A 96 -1.63 6.92 -6.27
N GLY A 97 -2.67 6.10 -6.30
CA GLY A 97 -2.88 5.04 -7.27
C GLY A 97 -2.16 3.74 -6.94
N VAL A 98 -1.68 3.57 -5.72
CA VAL A 98 -1.25 2.29 -5.14
C VAL A 98 -2.20 1.91 -4.02
N GLY A 99 -2.71 0.68 -4.04
CA GLY A 99 -3.68 0.25 -3.05
C GLY A 99 -3.06 0.07 -1.66
N ASP A 100 -3.88 0.30 -0.63
CA ASP A 100 -3.52 0.27 0.79
C ASP A 100 -2.82 -1.04 1.20
N ASN A 101 -3.09 -2.17 0.53
CA ASN A 101 -2.48 -3.46 0.90
C ASN A 101 -1.03 -3.58 0.39
N SER A 102 -0.73 -2.98 -0.77
CA SER A 102 0.60 -2.91 -1.39
C SER A 102 1.39 -1.69 -0.96
N ASP A 103 0.72 -0.64 -0.49
CA ASP A 103 1.33 0.60 -0.07
C ASP A 103 2.00 0.46 1.32
N ALA A 104 3.30 0.75 1.37
CA ALA A 104 4.06 0.82 2.60
C ALA A 104 3.69 2.03 3.50
N TYR A 105 3.09 3.09 2.94
CA TYR A 105 2.63 4.30 3.62
C TYR A 105 1.25 4.78 3.09
N PRO A 106 0.15 4.05 3.36
CA PRO A 106 -1.19 4.31 2.79
C PRO A 106 -1.80 5.70 3.00
N ASP A 107 -1.20 6.54 3.85
CA ASP A 107 -1.71 7.88 4.18
C ASP A 107 -0.79 9.00 3.63
N ASP A 108 0.25 8.69 2.83
CA ASP A 108 1.15 9.68 2.24
C ASP A 108 1.27 9.55 0.72
N PRO A 109 0.58 10.44 -0.05
CA PRO A 109 0.43 10.27 -1.49
C PRO A 109 1.70 10.56 -2.30
N ASN A 110 2.81 10.85 -1.61
CA ASN A 110 4.12 11.01 -2.23
C ASN A 110 4.99 9.77 -2.00
N CYS A 111 4.44 8.69 -1.45
CA CYS A 111 5.24 7.59 -0.99
C CYS A 111 4.54 6.23 -0.87
N TRP A 112 4.73 5.41 -1.88
CA TRP A 112 4.16 4.07 -1.95
C TRP A 112 5.15 2.90 -1.71
N LYS A 113 6.45 3.18 -1.52
CA LYS A 113 7.52 2.17 -1.41
C LYS A 113 8.51 2.46 -0.30
N ASP A 114 8.97 1.42 0.38
CA ASP A 114 10.08 1.47 1.35
C ASP A 114 11.44 1.20 0.67
N PRO A 115 12.46 2.06 0.80
CA PRO A 115 12.47 3.31 1.54
C PRO A 115 11.77 4.46 0.82
N CYS A 116 10.95 5.14 1.61
CA CYS A 116 10.23 6.33 1.21
C CYS A 116 11.15 7.51 0.94
N ASN A 117 11.32 7.86 -0.34
CA ASN A 117 12.21 8.95 -0.70
C ASN A 117 11.46 10.30 -0.65
N LYS A 118 10.92 10.67 0.53
CA LYS A 118 10.30 12.00 0.76
C LYS A 118 11.29 13.14 0.55
N ASP A 119 12.57 12.82 0.61
CA ASP A 119 13.65 13.71 0.23
C ASP A 119 13.80 13.67 -1.30
N GLY A 120 13.12 14.58 -1.99
CA GLY A 120 13.45 14.86 -3.40
C GLY A 120 14.96 14.99 -3.58
N PRO A 121 15.49 14.66 -4.77
CA PRO A 121 16.60 13.69 -4.90
C PRO A 121 17.43 13.55 -3.63
N THR A 122 17.55 12.33 -3.09
CA THR A 122 18.59 12.02 -2.10
C THR A 122 19.85 12.78 -2.49
N TYR A 123 20.30 13.67 -1.61
CA TYR A 123 21.58 14.36 -1.78
C TYR A 123 22.67 13.28 -1.61
N ASN A 124 22.82 12.42 -2.61
CA ASN A 124 23.99 11.60 -2.76
C ASN A 124 25.14 12.55 -3.12
N LYS A 125 26.34 12.29 -2.59
CA LYS A 125 27.55 13.08 -2.91
C LYS A 125 27.83 13.22 -4.41
N VAL A 126 27.12 12.46 -5.26
CA VAL A 126 27.35 12.33 -6.69
C VAL A 126 26.45 13.25 -7.53
N GLY A 127 25.21 13.50 -7.11
CA GLY A 127 24.18 14.18 -7.93
C GLY A 127 23.85 15.61 -7.49
N ARG A 128 23.76 15.87 -6.18
CA ARG A 128 23.70 17.21 -5.59
C ARG A 128 24.35 17.16 -4.21
N PRO A 129 25.50 17.82 -3.97
CA PRO A 129 26.15 17.79 -2.68
C PRO A 129 25.30 18.51 -1.62
N LEU A 130 25.15 17.91 -0.44
CA LEU A 130 24.62 18.57 0.75
C LEU A 130 25.39 19.87 1.03
N PRO A 131 24.76 20.91 1.61
CA PRO A 131 25.52 22.01 2.19
C PRO A 131 26.48 21.43 3.22
N SER A 132 27.77 21.53 2.95
CA SER A 132 28.81 21.20 3.91
C SER A 132 28.50 21.95 5.21
N GLN A 133 28.27 21.23 6.32
CA GLN A 133 28.46 21.84 7.65
C GLN A 133 29.95 22.03 7.90
N GLY A 134 30.52 22.89 7.09
CA GLY A 134 31.91 23.26 6.96
C GLY A 134 32.01 24.51 6.08
N TYR A 135 31.02 25.41 6.21
CA TYR A 135 31.16 26.77 5.75
C TYR A 135 32.10 27.47 6.72
N ASP A 136 33.34 27.70 6.28
CA ASP A 136 34.14 28.76 6.88
C ASP A 136 33.43 30.08 6.55
N GLU A 137 32.71 30.65 7.51
CA GLU A 137 32.03 31.94 7.36
C GLU A 137 32.98 33.09 6.96
N HIS A 138 34.30 32.85 6.95
CA HIS A 138 35.32 33.80 6.53
C HIS A 138 35.98 33.54 5.16
N SER A 139 35.74 32.43 4.46
CA SER A 139 36.31 32.24 3.12
C SER A 139 35.32 31.66 2.10
N LYS A 140 35.17 32.35 0.96
CA LYS A 140 34.30 31.97 -0.16
C LYS A 140 34.82 30.76 -0.96
N ARG A 141 35.59 29.85 -0.36
CA ARG A 141 36.22 28.72 -1.03
C ARG A 141 35.73 27.41 -0.41
N MET A 142 35.58 26.38 -1.24
CA MET A 142 35.31 25.03 -0.76
C MET A 142 36.55 24.53 0.00
N VAL A 143 36.33 23.88 1.13
CA VAL A 143 37.39 23.14 1.85
C VAL A 143 37.67 21.87 1.05
N GLU A 144 38.86 21.77 0.48
CA GLU A 144 39.30 20.58 -0.25
C GLU A 144 39.75 19.51 0.76
N HIS A 145 39.02 18.39 0.79
CA HIS A 145 39.46 17.16 1.48
C HIS A 145 40.33 16.34 0.51
N LYS A 146 41.44 15.77 1.00
CA LYS A 146 42.46 15.18 0.15
C LYS A 146 42.24 13.70 -0.18
N ASP A 147 41.30 13.02 0.49
CA ASP A 147 41.25 11.55 0.52
C ASP A 147 39.83 10.91 0.61
N ASP A 148 38.75 11.65 0.31
CA ASP A 148 37.37 11.12 0.18
C ASP A 148 36.75 10.41 1.41
N GLU A 149 37.41 10.36 2.57
CA GLU A 149 36.85 9.78 3.81
C GLU A 149 35.88 10.75 4.55
N THR A 150 34.92 10.20 5.29
CA THR A 150 33.87 10.97 5.99
C THR A 150 34.33 11.60 7.30
N TRP A 151 33.67 12.69 7.69
CA TRP A 151 33.91 13.53 8.88
C TRP A 151 34.14 12.81 10.22
N THR A 152 33.57 11.62 10.45
CA THR A 152 33.79 10.89 11.72
C THR A 152 35.18 10.22 11.81
N GLY A 153 35.86 10.02 10.67
CA GLY A 153 37.19 9.42 10.60
C GLY A 153 38.34 10.43 10.71
N ASP A 154 38.19 11.64 10.14
CA ASP A 154 39.27 12.64 10.05
C ASP A 154 39.43 13.50 11.31
N TRP A 155 38.41 13.55 12.17
CA TRP A 155 38.38 14.54 13.26
C TRP A 155 39.51 14.34 14.28
N ARG A 156 40.08 13.13 14.34
CA ARG A 156 41.23 12.78 15.17
C ARG A 156 42.60 12.98 14.49
N LYS A 157 42.65 13.32 13.21
CA LYS A 157 43.88 13.33 12.41
C LYS A 157 44.37 14.75 12.06
N GLU A 158 43.49 15.75 12.04
CA GLU A 158 43.87 17.14 11.66
C GLU A 158 43.64 18.21 12.75
N TRP A 159 43.12 17.86 13.93
CA TRP A 159 43.18 18.78 15.08
C TRP A 159 44.58 18.75 15.70
N PRO A 160 45.18 19.90 16.07
CA PRO A 160 46.48 19.90 16.71
C PRO A 160 46.41 19.06 17.99
N SER A 161 47.38 18.15 18.13
CA SER A 161 47.76 17.53 19.40
C SER A 161 48.21 18.65 20.35
N VAL A 162 47.26 19.32 20.97
CA VAL A 162 47.55 20.07 22.17
C VAL A 162 47.60 19.04 23.28
N SER A 163 48.74 18.95 23.97
CA SER A 163 48.92 18.12 25.17
C SER A 163 48.10 18.62 26.35
N GLU A 164 46.99 19.30 26.08
CA GLU A 164 46.09 19.88 27.07
C GLU A 164 45.16 18.77 27.54
N GLU A 165 45.07 18.61 28.87
CA GLU A 165 44.05 17.75 29.45
C GLU A 165 42.65 18.31 29.12
N GLU A 166 41.64 17.46 29.11
CA GLU A 166 40.25 17.83 28.78
C GLU A 166 39.79 19.10 29.53
N MET A 167 40.20 19.22 30.79
CA MET A 167 39.94 20.39 31.64
C MET A 167 40.58 21.69 31.13
N GLU A 168 41.80 21.65 30.61
CA GLU A 168 42.50 22.84 30.11
C GLU A 168 41.85 23.35 28.82
N SER A 169 41.44 22.43 27.95
CA SER A 169 40.68 22.75 26.74
C SER A 169 39.34 23.40 27.07
N ILE A 170 38.59 22.85 28.03
CA ILE A 170 37.31 23.40 28.48
C ILE A 170 37.51 24.80 29.08
N LEU A 171 38.54 25.00 29.89
CA LEU A 171 38.84 26.30 30.51
C LEU A 171 39.21 27.36 29.48
N ARG A 172 40.02 27.00 28.46
CA ARG A 172 40.38 27.89 27.36
C ARG A 172 39.14 28.33 26.57
N ILE A 173 38.30 27.37 26.15
CA ILE A 173 37.05 27.66 25.44
C ILE A 173 36.14 28.58 26.25
N CYS A 174 36.02 28.34 27.56
CA CYS A 174 35.18 29.18 28.41
C CYS A 174 35.76 30.56 28.72
N LYS A 175 37.08 30.72 28.63
CA LYS A 175 37.75 32.03 28.68
C LYS A 175 37.48 32.84 27.41
N ASP A 176 37.48 32.19 26.25
CA ASP A 176 37.25 32.83 24.96
C ASP A 176 35.75 33.14 24.73
N HIS A 177 34.85 32.38 25.38
CA HIS A 177 33.39 32.53 25.27
C HIS A 177 32.68 32.76 26.63
N PRO A 178 32.93 33.89 27.33
CA PRO A 178 32.46 34.11 28.71
C PRO A 178 30.94 34.27 28.86
N LYS A 179 30.22 34.58 27.77
CA LYS A 179 28.74 34.69 27.78
C LYS A 179 28.04 33.33 27.59
N ASN A 180 28.78 32.27 27.29
CA ASN A 180 28.21 30.95 27.05
C ASN A 180 27.60 30.39 28.36
N ILE A 181 26.32 30.01 28.31
CA ILE A 181 25.56 29.51 29.47
C ILE A 181 26.14 28.20 30.01
N TRP A 182 26.65 27.34 29.13
CA TRP A 182 27.30 26.09 29.51
C TRP A 182 28.59 26.37 30.30
N CYS A 183 29.43 27.30 29.83
CA CYS A 183 30.63 27.72 30.54
C CYS A 183 30.35 28.31 31.92
N ASN A 184 29.29 29.13 32.02
CA ASN A 184 28.84 29.66 33.30
C ASN A 184 28.38 28.56 34.28
N ARG A 185 27.74 27.50 33.77
CA ARG A 185 27.32 26.35 34.60
C ARG A 185 28.49 25.44 34.98
N PHE A 186 29.40 25.20 34.05
CA PHE A 186 30.61 24.42 34.27
C PHE A 186 31.50 25.06 35.35
N GLU A 187 31.79 26.35 35.23
CA GLU A 187 32.58 27.09 36.23
C GLU A 187 31.92 27.09 37.62
N ARG A 188 30.58 27.19 37.68
CA ARG A 188 29.83 27.10 38.95
C ARG A 188 29.97 25.73 39.60
N ARG A 189 29.90 24.65 38.81
CA ARG A 189 30.07 23.27 39.31
C ARG A 189 31.51 22.99 39.75
N ARG A 190 32.49 23.45 38.98
CA ARG A 190 33.92 23.29 39.28
C ARG A 190 34.31 23.98 40.60
N LYS A 191 33.82 25.20 40.83
CA LYS A 191 34.05 25.94 42.08
C LYS A 191 33.36 25.33 43.31
N ALA A 192 32.34 24.49 43.12
CA ALA A 192 31.65 23.82 44.22
C ALA A 192 32.32 22.51 44.66
N MET A 193 33.34 22.05 43.92
CA MET A 193 34.07 20.79 44.18
C MET A 193 35.41 20.99 44.93
N TYR A 194 35.78 22.23 45.24
CA TYR A 194 36.93 22.62 46.07
C TYR A 194 36.46 23.51 47.23
#